data_AF-G5KAI4-F1
#
_entry.id   AF-G5KAI4-F1
#
_cell.length_a   1.000
_cell.length_b   1.000
_cell.length_c   1.000
_cell.angle_alpha   90.00
_cell.angle_beta   90.00
_cell.angle_gamma   90.00
#
_symmetry.space_group_name_H-M   'P 1'
#
loop_
_entity.id
_entity.type
_entity.pdbx_description
1 polymer ?
#
loop_
_entity_poly.entity_id
_entity_poly.type
_entity_poly.pdbx_seq_one_letter_code
_entity_poly.pdbx_strand_id
1 'polypeptide(L)'
;MYLRKLKIEDSSNMLEWMHDENVTQNLFSNFKNKTIKDAEDFIEQSFSDKENIHLAISNDTDEYMGTVSLKHVNLEVKAAELAISVRRAAMGHGYSWYGMKEILNQAFDKYGLECVYWCVSRSNSRALRFYTKHNFHEVLDVPTELKERYSTIEDLVWFSVLKGDIIDKREVVSGCPVINLKTISTLGAGELSFFEGKNDLPFDMKRIYFISKVPEGIRRGYHAHKNLEQMLFCPYGRIQLILEDENGREEIELSDPSIGIIINKPVWREMLWLEKDSVLCVAASEYYDENDYIRDYDEFKTFISKKD
;
A
#
# COMPACT_ATOMS: atom_id res chain seq x y z
N MET A 1 1.56 -9.07 -9.56
CA MET A 1 0.14 -9.11 -9.20
C MET A 1 -0.67 -8.56 -10.36
N TYR A 2 -1.86 -9.08 -10.63
CA TYR A 2 -2.81 -8.50 -11.58
C TYR A 2 -4.26 -8.78 -11.21
N LEU A 3 -5.17 -7.98 -11.76
CA LEU A 3 -6.61 -8.24 -11.68
C LEU A 3 -7.09 -8.99 -12.92
N ARG A 4 -7.90 -10.02 -12.73
CA ARG A 4 -8.58 -10.74 -13.82
C ARG A 4 -10.01 -11.09 -13.44
N LYS A 5 -10.80 -11.55 -14.41
CA LYS A 5 -12.09 -12.18 -14.12
C LYS A 5 -11.88 -13.41 -13.24
N LEU A 6 -12.88 -13.69 -12.40
CA LEU A 6 -12.95 -14.93 -11.63
C LEU A 6 -13.00 -16.13 -12.59
N LYS A 7 -12.46 -17.26 -12.16
CA LYS A 7 -12.49 -18.55 -12.85
C LYS A 7 -13.10 -19.59 -11.91
N ILE A 8 -13.79 -20.59 -12.44
CA ILE A 8 -14.36 -21.68 -11.63
C ILE A 8 -13.28 -22.37 -10.80
N GLU A 9 -12.07 -22.46 -11.33
CA GLU A 9 -10.87 -22.98 -10.67
C GLU A 9 -10.52 -22.24 -9.37
N ASP A 10 -10.94 -20.99 -9.22
CA ASP A 10 -10.70 -20.18 -8.02
C ASP A 10 -11.58 -20.63 -6.84
N SER A 11 -12.65 -21.41 -7.08
CA SER A 11 -13.66 -21.77 -6.08
C SER A 11 -13.07 -22.45 -4.84
N SER A 12 -12.07 -23.31 -5.01
CA SER A 12 -11.41 -24.01 -3.91
C SER A 12 -10.66 -23.03 -2.99
N ASN A 13 -9.84 -22.15 -3.58
CA ASN A 13 -9.10 -21.13 -2.83
C ASN A 13 -10.01 -20.03 -2.31
N MET A 14 -11.16 -19.81 -2.95
CA MET A 14 -12.21 -18.91 -2.46
C MET A 14 -12.88 -19.49 -1.22
N LEU A 15 -13.25 -20.77 -1.25
CA LEU A 15 -13.84 -21.46 -0.11
C LEU A 15 -12.87 -21.53 1.08
N GLU A 16 -11.57 -21.75 0.80
CA GLU A 16 -10.51 -21.73 1.81
C GLU A 16 -10.58 -20.47 2.69
N TRP A 17 -10.61 -19.27 2.09
CA TRP A 17 -10.68 -18.04 2.89
C TRP A 17 -12.05 -17.82 3.53
N MET A 18 -13.13 -18.31 2.91
CA MET A 18 -14.49 -18.23 3.49
C MET A 18 -14.61 -19.02 4.81
N HIS A 19 -13.80 -20.06 5.01
CA HIS A 19 -13.75 -20.84 6.24
C HIS A 19 -12.62 -20.44 7.19
N ASP A 20 -11.78 -19.50 6.81
CA ASP A 20 -10.73 -18.98 7.68
C ASP A 20 -11.30 -17.86 8.58
N GLU A 21 -11.43 -18.16 9.88
CA GLU A 21 -11.89 -17.20 10.88
C GLU A 21 -10.99 -15.95 10.96
N ASN A 22 -9.69 -16.05 10.66
CA ASN A 22 -8.80 -14.88 10.66
C ASN A 22 -9.11 -13.92 9.50
N VAL A 23 -9.72 -14.44 8.42
CA VAL A 23 -10.21 -13.64 7.30
C VAL A 23 -11.60 -13.09 7.60
N THR A 24 -12.50 -13.95 8.09
CA THR A 24 -13.95 -13.72 8.09
C THR A 24 -14.53 -13.14 9.37
N GLN A 25 -13.83 -13.20 10.52
CA GLN A 25 -14.35 -12.75 11.82
C GLN A 25 -14.87 -11.31 11.85
N ASN A 26 -14.34 -10.44 10.98
CA ASN A 26 -14.71 -9.02 10.90
C ASN A 26 -15.46 -8.68 9.61
N LEU A 27 -15.90 -9.69 8.84
CA LEU A 27 -16.72 -9.48 7.65
C LEU A 27 -18.20 -9.55 8.03
N PHE A 28 -19.02 -8.74 7.36
CA PHE A 28 -20.45 -8.68 7.63
C PHE A 28 -21.19 -9.98 7.28
N SER A 29 -20.82 -10.62 6.17
CA SER A 29 -21.50 -11.83 5.71
C SER A 29 -21.06 -13.07 6.50
N ASN A 30 -22.01 -13.96 6.79
CA ASN A 30 -21.70 -15.25 7.40
C ASN A 30 -21.20 -16.25 6.35
N PHE A 31 -19.91 -16.57 6.41
CA PHE A 31 -19.26 -17.50 5.48
C PHE A 31 -19.09 -18.92 6.03
N LYS A 32 -19.35 -19.14 7.33
CA LYS A 32 -19.03 -20.40 8.04
C LYS A 32 -19.65 -21.65 7.41
N ASN A 33 -20.84 -21.52 6.84
CA ASN A 33 -21.60 -22.62 6.26
C ASN A 33 -21.54 -22.67 4.73
N LYS A 34 -20.71 -21.83 4.10
CA LYS A 34 -20.58 -21.81 2.64
C LYS A 34 -19.97 -23.12 2.15
N THR A 35 -20.44 -23.58 1.00
CA THR A 35 -19.96 -24.79 0.35
C THR A 35 -19.14 -24.45 -0.89
N ILE A 36 -18.43 -25.44 -1.43
CA ILE A 36 -17.74 -25.25 -2.72
C ILE A 36 -18.72 -24.85 -3.82
N LYS A 37 -19.95 -25.38 -3.78
CA LYS A 37 -21.00 -25.05 -4.73
C LYS A 37 -21.44 -23.58 -4.59
N ASP A 38 -21.53 -23.05 -3.38
CA ASP A 38 -21.79 -21.60 -3.18
C ASP A 38 -20.69 -20.73 -3.81
N ALA A 39 -19.42 -21.15 -3.72
CA ALA A 39 -18.30 -20.42 -4.32
C ALA A 39 -18.34 -20.50 -5.85
N GLU A 40 -18.59 -21.68 -6.41
CA GLU A 40 -18.79 -21.88 -7.86
C GLU A 40 -19.98 -21.05 -8.37
N ASP A 41 -21.12 -21.09 -7.69
CA ASP A 41 -22.32 -20.35 -8.07
C ASP A 41 -22.08 -18.83 -8.04
N PHE A 42 -21.35 -18.33 -7.04
CA PHE A 42 -20.93 -16.92 -6.99
C PHE A 42 -20.05 -16.54 -8.19
N ILE A 43 -19.10 -17.38 -8.56
CA ILE A 43 -18.22 -17.16 -9.71
C ILE A 43 -19.03 -17.17 -11.01
N GLU A 44 -19.91 -18.13 -11.22
CA GLU A 44 -20.76 -18.21 -12.41
C GLU A 44 -21.67 -16.98 -12.55
N GLN A 45 -22.31 -16.56 -11.45
CA GLN A 45 -23.17 -15.37 -11.43
C GLN A 45 -22.39 -14.10 -11.80
N SER A 46 -21.12 -13.99 -11.38
CA SER A 46 -20.25 -12.85 -11.67
C SER A 46 -20.02 -12.60 -13.17
N PHE A 47 -20.22 -13.61 -14.03
CA PHE A 47 -19.99 -13.47 -15.47
C PHE A 47 -21.07 -12.66 -16.18
N SER A 48 -22.26 -12.59 -15.59
CA SER A 48 -23.43 -11.91 -16.12
C SER A 48 -23.92 -10.76 -15.25
N ASP A 49 -23.27 -10.51 -14.11
CA ASP A 49 -23.64 -9.45 -13.20
C ASP A 49 -23.42 -8.07 -13.84
N LYS A 50 -24.46 -7.24 -13.80
CA LYS A 50 -24.46 -5.87 -14.34
C LYS A 50 -24.38 -4.82 -13.24
N GLU A 51 -24.73 -5.19 -12.02
CA GLU A 51 -24.78 -4.29 -10.85
C GLU A 51 -23.52 -4.44 -9.99
N ASN A 52 -22.77 -5.53 -10.16
CA ASN A 52 -21.53 -5.77 -9.45
C ASN A 52 -20.41 -6.21 -10.40
N ILE A 53 -19.20 -5.82 -10.05
CA ILE A 53 -17.98 -6.18 -10.78
C ILE A 53 -17.09 -6.92 -9.79
N HIS A 54 -16.80 -8.19 -10.06
CA HIS A 54 -15.96 -9.03 -9.22
C HIS A 54 -14.69 -9.44 -9.97
N LEU A 55 -13.53 -9.17 -9.37
CA LEU A 55 -12.23 -9.49 -9.96
C LEU A 55 -11.40 -10.32 -8.98
N ALA A 56 -10.72 -11.33 -9.51
CA ALA A 56 -9.67 -12.03 -8.78
C ALA A 56 -8.42 -11.14 -8.70
N ILE A 57 -7.82 -11.10 -7.53
CA ILE A 57 -6.45 -10.65 -7.35
C ILE A 57 -5.56 -11.88 -7.53
N SER A 58 -4.66 -11.84 -8.51
CA SER A 58 -3.79 -12.98 -8.86
C SER A 58 -2.31 -12.64 -8.75
N ASN A 59 -1.50 -13.66 -8.45
CA ASN A 59 -0.04 -13.56 -8.51
C ASN A 59 0.48 -13.78 -9.95
N ASP A 60 1.80 -13.84 -10.12
CA ASP A 60 2.48 -14.08 -11.40
C ASP A 60 2.29 -15.50 -11.97
N THR A 61 1.91 -16.48 -11.13
CA THR A 61 1.58 -17.84 -11.54
C THR A 61 0.08 -18.07 -11.79
N ASP A 62 -0.72 -16.99 -11.87
CA ASP A 62 -2.18 -16.98 -12.06
C ASP A 62 -2.99 -17.57 -10.88
N GLU A 63 -2.35 -17.81 -9.74
CA GLU A 63 -3.01 -18.30 -8.53
C GLU A 63 -3.90 -17.22 -7.92
N TYR A 64 -5.12 -17.61 -7.53
CA TYR A 64 -6.08 -16.75 -6.84
C TYR A 64 -5.61 -16.41 -5.42
N MET A 65 -5.51 -15.11 -5.13
CA MET A 65 -5.07 -14.56 -3.84
C MET A 65 -6.18 -13.84 -3.07
N GLY A 66 -7.28 -13.51 -3.74
CA GLY A 66 -8.40 -12.81 -3.15
C GLY A 66 -9.39 -12.30 -4.19
N THR A 67 -10.49 -11.73 -3.71
CA THR A 67 -11.49 -11.06 -4.54
C THR A 67 -11.56 -9.59 -4.15
N VAL A 68 -11.58 -8.71 -5.15
CA VAL A 68 -11.93 -7.30 -4.99
C VAL A 68 -13.14 -7.00 -5.87
N SER A 69 -14.08 -6.21 -5.34
CA SER A 69 -15.37 -5.97 -5.95
C SER A 69 -15.79 -4.51 -5.91
N LEU A 70 -16.47 -4.05 -6.97
CA LEU A 70 -17.35 -2.90 -6.93
C LEU A 70 -18.78 -3.44 -6.88
N LYS A 71 -19.48 -3.19 -5.79
CA LYS A 71 -20.86 -3.61 -5.55
C LYS A 71 -21.82 -2.45 -5.75
N HIS A 72 -23.07 -2.76 -6.09
CA HIS A 72 -24.13 -1.76 -6.24
C HIS A 72 -23.73 -0.61 -7.17
N VAL A 73 -23.09 -0.94 -8.28
CA VAL A 73 -22.64 0.00 -9.30
C VAL A 73 -23.86 0.73 -9.85
N ASN A 74 -23.92 2.03 -9.61
CA ASN A 74 -24.98 2.89 -10.10
C ASN A 74 -24.36 3.95 -11.01
N LEU A 75 -24.64 3.86 -12.32
CA LEU A 75 -24.09 4.75 -13.34
C LEU A 75 -24.83 6.10 -13.41
N GLU A 76 -26.03 6.22 -12.85
CA GLU A 76 -26.75 7.49 -12.79
C GLU A 76 -26.09 8.41 -11.75
N VAL A 77 -25.79 7.90 -10.56
CA VAL A 77 -25.04 8.63 -9.53
C VAL A 77 -23.53 8.45 -9.64
N LYS A 78 -23.06 7.61 -10.58
CA LYS A 78 -21.66 7.27 -10.82
C LYS A 78 -20.91 6.82 -9.57
N ALA A 79 -21.53 5.98 -8.76
CA ALA A 79 -20.95 5.50 -7.51
C ALA A 79 -21.03 3.98 -7.36
N ALA A 80 -20.11 3.41 -6.58
CA ALA A 80 -20.12 2.00 -6.20
C ALA A 80 -19.49 1.77 -4.83
N GLU A 81 -19.85 0.64 -4.22
CA GLU A 81 -19.29 0.20 -2.94
C GLU A 81 -18.09 -0.74 -3.17
N LEU A 82 -16.96 -0.49 -2.53
CA LEU A 82 -15.80 -1.36 -2.58
C LEU A 82 -15.88 -2.45 -1.52
N ALA A 83 -15.65 -3.70 -1.94
CA ALA A 83 -15.48 -4.83 -1.04
C ALA A 83 -14.22 -5.62 -1.42
N ILE A 84 -13.46 -6.07 -0.41
CA ILE A 84 -12.23 -6.84 -0.64
C ILE A 84 -12.07 -7.95 0.40
N SER A 85 -11.69 -9.13 -0.05
CA SER A 85 -11.24 -10.25 0.78
C SER A 85 -10.00 -10.87 0.17
N VAL A 86 -9.02 -11.22 1.01
CA VAL A 86 -7.78 -11.89 0.58
C VAL A 86 -7.56 -13.13 1.42
N ARG A 87 -6.99 -14.16 0.79
CA ARG A 87 -6.56 -15.38 1.48
C ARG A 87 -5.52 -15.05 2.54
N ARG A 88 -5.39 -15.92 3.55
CA ARG A 88 -4.33 -15.80 4.56
C ARG A 88 -2.94 -15.74 3.92
N ALA A 89 -2.67 -16.57 2.91
CA ALA A 89 -1.40 -16.59 2.18
C ALA A 89 -1.04 -15.23 1.53
N ALA A 90 -2.03 -14.40 1.21
CA ALA A 90 -1.85 -13.11 0.58
C ALA A 90 -1.72 -11.95 1.59
N MET A 91 -2.08 -12.16 2.87
CA MET A 91 -2.00 -11.12 3.89
C MET A 91 -0.55 -10.72 4.16
N GLY A 92 -0.30 -9.41 4.27
CA GLY A 92 1.04 -8.86 4.52
C GLY A 92 1.96 -8.79 3.30
N HIS A 93 1.50 -9.23 2.12
CA HIS A 93 2.30 -9.29 0.89
C HIS A 93 1.83 -8.29 -0.18
N GLY A 94 1.13 -7.21 0.21
CA GLY A 94 0.72 -6.12 -0.68
C GLY A 94 -0.54 -6.40 -1.55
N TYR A 95 -1.07 -7.62 -1.58
CA TYR A 95 -2.24 -7.97 -2.42
C TYR A 95 -3.48 -7.11 -2.15
N SER A 96 -3.79 -6.81 -0.88
CA SER A 96 -4.95 -5.96 -0.55
C SER A 96 -4.80 -4.56 -1.11
N TRP A 97 -3.60 -3.98 -1.00
CA TRP A 97 -3.33 -2.64 -1.55
C TRP A 97 -3.41 -2.63 -3.06
N TYR A 98 -2.73 -3.59 -3.70
CA TYR A 98 -2.75 -3.75 -5.14
C TYR A 98 -4.18 -3.88 -5.67
N GLY A 99 -4.97 -4.80 -5.10
CA GLY A 99 -6.35 -5.03 -5.54
C GLY A 99 -7.24 -3.80 -5.39
N MET A 100 -7.10 -3.07 -4.28
CA MET A 100 -7.86 -1.85 -4.03
C MET A 100 -7.47 -0.73 -5.00
N LYS A 101 -6.17 -0.44 -5.15
CA LYS A 101 -5.68 0.60 -6.07
C LYS A 101 -6.13 0.33 -7.51
N GLU A 102 -5.94 -0.90 -7.99
CA GLU A 102 -6.28 -1.25 -9.37
C GLU A 102 -7.79 -1.22 -9.64
N ILE A 103 -8.63 -1.64 -8.69
CA ILE A 103 -10.07 -1.56 -8.91
C ILE A 103 -10.58 -0.12 -8.84
N LEU A 104 -9.97 0.74 -8.01
CA LEU A 104 -10.29 2.18 -7.97
C LEU A 104 -9.93 2.85 -9.30
N ASN A 105 -8.74 2.55 -9.85
CA ASN A 105 -8.37 3.03 -11.18
C ASN A 105 -9.37 2.57 -12.24
N GLN A 106 -9.75 1.29 -12.25
CA GLN A 106 -10.78 0.78 -13.17
C GLN A 106 -12.14 1.43 -12.95
N ALA A 107 -12.55 1.71 -11.70
CA ALA A 107 -13.78 2.42 -11.39
C ALA A 107 -13.87 3.75 -12.15
N PHE A 108 -12.82 4.56 -12.09
CA PHE A 108 -12.81 5.90 -12.65
C PHE A 108 -12.50 5.96 -14.14
N ASP A 109 -11.55 5.14 -14.62
CA ASP A 109 -11.04 5.21 -15.99
C ASP A 109 -11.85 4.33 -16.95
N LYS A 110 -12.25 3.14 -16.48
CA LYS A 110 -12.92 2.14 -17.31
C LYS A 110 -14.43 2.12 -17.12
N TYR A 111 -14.90 2.21 -15.89
CA TYR A 111 -16.33 2.10 -15.57
C TYR A 111 -17.05 3.46 -15.46
N GLY A 112 -16.31 4.57 -15.59
CA GLY A 112 -16.88 5.91 -15.64
C GLY A 112 -17.53 6.37 -14.33
N LEU A 113 -17.14 5.77 -13.20
CA LEU A 113 -17.57 6.20 -11.87
C LEU A 113 -16.88 7.50 -11.46
N GLU A 114 -17.46 8.21 -10.52
CA GLU A 114 -16.94 9.43 -9.92
C GLU A 114 -16.68 9.28 -8.41
N CYS A 115 -17.28 8.27 -7.77
CA CYS A 115 -17.09 8.00 -6.35
C CYS A 115 -17.04 6.49 -6.07
N VAL A 116 -16.12 6.06 -5.21
CA VAL A 116 -16.11 4.71 -4.64
C VAL A 116 -16.04 4.83 -3.13
N TYR A 117 -16.92 4.14 -2.42
CA TYR A 117 -17.00 4.18 -0.96
C TYR A 117 -16.94 2.78 -0.34
N TRP A 118 -16.60 2.70 0.94
CA TRP A 118 -16.70 1.46 1.72
C TRP A 118 -16.85 1.79 3.20
N CYS A 119 -17.23 0.78 3.99
CA CYS A 119 -17.34 0.91 5.44
C CYS A 119 -16.70 -0.26 6.17
N VAL A 120 -16.27 -0.01 7.41
CA VAL A 120 -15.54 -0.95 8.26
C VAL A 120 -16.00 -0.77 9.70
N SER A 121 -16.21 -1.85 10.46
CA SER A 121 -16.47 -1.74 11.90
C SER A 121 -15.27 -1.12 12.63
N ARG A 122 -15.50 -0.19 13.56
CA ARG A 122 -14.42 0.38 14.40
C ARG A 122 -13.63 -0.66 15.17
N SER A 123 -14.23 -1.80 15.46
CA SER A 123 -13.55 -2.94 16.11
C SER A 123 -12.48 -3.61 15.23
N ASN A 124 -12.53 -3.42 13.90
CA ASN A 124 -11.59 -4.03 12.96
C ASN A 124 -10.29 -3.19 12.84
N SER A 125 -9.50 -3.18 13.91
CA SER A 125 -8.26 -2.40 14.01
C SER A 125 -7.26 -2.69 12.88
N ARG A 126 -7.24 -3.92 12.35
CA ARG A 126 -6.39 -4.31 11.21
C ARG A 126 -6.74 -3.55 9.94
N ALA A 127 -8.03 -3.50 9.62
CA ALA A 127 -8.51 -2.80 8.44
C ALA A 127 -8.37 -1.27 8.61
N LEU A 128 -8.67 -0.73 9.79
CA LEU A 128 -8.45 0.69 10.06
C LEU A 128 -6.97 1.10 9.90
N ARG A 129 -6.03 0.34 10.47
CA ARG A 129 -4.58 0.59 10.27
C ARG A 129 -4.21 0.54 8.79
N PHE A 130 -4.77 -0.39 8.03
CA PHE A 130 -4.54 -0.47 6.59
C PHE A 130 -5.02 0.80 5.88
N TYR A 131 -6.26 1.24 6.12
CA TYR A 131 -6.79 2.43 5.45
C TYR A 131 -6.05 3.72 5.85
N THR A 132 -5.73 3.88 7.14
CA THR A 132 -4.91 5.00 7.63
C THR A 132 -3.51 5.01 7.02
N LYS A 133 -2.86 3.84 6.92
CA LYS A 133 -1.55 3.69 6.26
C LYS A 133 -1.57 4.14 4.79
N HIS A 134 -2.68 3.92 4.10
CA HIS A 134 -2.89 4.33 2.72
C HIS A 134 -3.55 5.71 2.59
N ASN A 135 -3.51 6.51 3.67
CA ASN A 135 -3.99 7.88 3.72
C ASN A 135 -5.47 8.06 3.36
N PHE A 136 -6.30 7.05 3.62
CA PHE A 136 -7.75 7.21 3.55
C PHE A 136 -8.27 7.78 4.86
N HIS A 137 -9.19 8.73 4.74
CA HIS A 137 -9.77 9.44 5.88
C HIS A 137 -11.24 9.07 6.08
N GLU A 138 -11.68 9.10 7.33
CA GLU A 138 -13.07 8.86 7.69
C GLU A 138 -13.97 9.95 7.08
N VAL A 139 -15.06 9.52 6.44
CA VAL A 139 -16.12 10.37 5.92
C VAL A 139 -17.24 10.43 6.96
N LEU A 140 -17.56 11.65 7.42
CA LEU A 140 -18.58 11.86 8.44
C LEU A 140 -19.99 12.03 7.83
N ASP A 141 -20.06 12.64 6.65
CA ASP A 141 -21.32 12.93 5.97
C ASP A 141 -21.63 11.86 4.91
N VAL A 142 -22.25 10.78 5.36
CA VAL A 142 -22.63 9.64 4.52
C VAL A 142 -24.14 9.65 4.30
N PRO A 143 -24.62 9.56 3.04
CA PRO A 143 -26.03 9.52 2.70
C PRO A 143 -26.81 8.46 3.48
N THR A 144 -28.02 8.80 3.93
CA THR A 144 -28.88 7.93 4.75
C THR A 144 -29.16 6.58 4.06
N GLU A 145 -29.39 6.60 2.74
CA GLU A 145 -29.64 5.41 1.92
C GLU A 145 -28.50 4.37 1.98
N LEU A 146 -27.25 4.82 2.14
CA LEU A 146 -26.10 3.93 2.31
C LEU A 146 -26.05 3.36 3.72
N LYS A 147 -26.37 4.17 4.74
CA LYS A 147 -26.42 3.75 6.14
C LYS A 147 -27.55 2.74 6.40
N GLU A 148 -28.67 2.86 5.71
CA GLU A 148 -29.83 1.95 5.86
C GLU A 148 -29.46 0.49 5.56
N ARG A 149 -28.56 0.24 4.60
CA ARG A 149 -28.06 -1.10 4.26
C ARG A 149 -27.38 -1.80 5.43
N TYR A 150 -26.85 -1.01 6.36
CA TYR A 150 -26.10 -1.46 7.52
C TYR A 150 -26.76 -1.01 8.84
N SER A 151 -28.07 -0.74 8.83
CA SER A 151 -28.82 -0.25 9.98
C SER A 151 -28.78 -1.15 11.22
N THR A 152 -28.42 -2.43 11.05
CA THR A 152 -28.25 -3.41 12.14
C THR A 152 -26.84 -3.45 12.71
N ILE A 153 -25.90 -2.69 12.14
CA ILE A 153 -24.51 -2.63 12.59
C ILE A 153 -24.25 -1.27 13.21
N GLU A 154 -23.82 -1.28 14.45
CA GLU A 154 -23.35 -0.09 15.11
C GLU A 154 -21.86 0.15 14.83
N ASP A 155 -21.47 1.42 14.90
CA ASP A 155 -20.06 1.83 14.94
C ASP A 155 -19.24 1.53 13.68
N LEU A 156 -19.77 1.92 12.52
CA LEU A 156 -19.07 1.88 11.24
C LEU A 156 -18.26 3.16 10.99
N VAL A 157 -17.03 2.98 10.51
CA VAL A 157 -16.20 4.01 9.88
C VAL A 157 -16.40 3.92 8.38
N TRP A 158 -16.70 5.06 7.77
CA TRP A 158 -16.91 5.16 6.33
C TRP A 158 -15.74 5.85 5.66
N PHE A 159 -15.47 5.45 4.43
CA PHE A 159 -14.41 6.02 3.61
C PHE A 159 -14.94 6.22 2.19
N SER A 160 -14.38 7.18 1.47
CA SER A 160 -14.63 7.34 0.04
C SER A 160 -13.41 7.86 -0.69
N VAL A 161 -13.42 7.67 -2.01
CA VAL A 161 -12.46 8.24 -2.95
C VAL A 161 -13.26 8.80 -4.11
N LEU A 162 -12.91 10.00 -4.53
CA LEU A 162 -13.47 10.67 -5.69
C LEU A 162 -12.52 10.56 -6.89
N LYS A 163 -13.10 10.63 -8.09
CA LYS A 163 -12.33 10.72 -9.32
C LYS A 163 -11.44 11.96 -9.29
N GLY A 164 -10.14 11.75 -9.41
CA GLY A 164 -9.12 12.81 -9.34
C GLY A 164 -8.36 12.87 -8.02
N ASP A 165 -8.80 12.14 -6.98
CA ASP A 165 -8.04 12.00 -5.74
C ASP A 165 -6.72 11.25 -5.97
N ILE A 166 -5.66 11.68 -5.30
CA ILE A 166 -4.34 11.06 -5.40
C ILE A 166 -4.25 9.95 -4.34
N ILE A 167 -4.56 8.71 -4.76
CA ILE A 167 -4.64 7.53 -3.87
C ILE A 167 -3.25 7.02 -3.42
N ASP A 168 -2.19 7.29 -4.18
CA ASP A 168 -0.85 6.71 -3.93
C ASP A 168 0.14 7.68 -3.27
N LYS A 169 -0.34 8.81 -2.77
CA LYS A 169 0.52 9.79 -2.09
C LYS A 169 0.74 9.34 -0.64
N ARG A 170 1.73 8.47 -0.43
CA ARG A 170 2.25 8.24 0.91
C ARG A 170 3.05 9.46 1.32
N GLU A 171 2.65 10.14 2.39
CA GLU A 171 3.41 11.26 2.94
C GLU A 171 4.43 10.80 3.99
N VAL A 172 4.21 9.63 4.59
CA VAL A 172 5.07 9.02 5.61
C VAL A 172 5.11 7.50 5.46
N VAL A 173 6.27 6.87 5.71
CA VAL A 173 6.47 5.41 5.74
C VAL A 173 7.34 5.06 6.94
N SER A 174 6.82 4.28 7.91
CA SER A 174 7.51 4.01 9.20
C SER A 174 8.16 5.27 9.80
N GLY A 175 7.34 6.33 9.98
CA GLY A 175 7.79 7.60 10.55
C GLY A 175 8.71 8.45 9.64
N CYS A 176 9.08 7.94 8.46
CA CYS A 176 9.95 8.63 7.51
C CYS A 176 9.13 9.44 6.49
N PRO A 177 9.28 10.78 6.43
CA PRO A 177 8.60 11.60 5.44
C PRO A 177 8.98 11.22 4.01
N VAL A 178 7.98 11.06 3.15
CA VAL A 178 8.16 10.96 1.71
C VAL A 178 8.07 12.37 1.13
N ILE A 179 9.07 12.74 0.34
CA ILE A 179 9.19 14.08 -0.23
C ILE A 179 9.15 14.02 -1.75
N ASN A 180 8.54 15.05 -2.35
CA ASN A 180 8.62 15.29 -3.78
C ASN A 180 9.71 16.33 -4.03
N LEU A 181 10.73 15.94 -4.79
CA LEU A 181 11.80 16.82 -5.22
C LEU A 181 11.26 17.84 -6.20
N LYS A 182 11.77 19.08 -6.09
CA LYS A 182 11.46 20.13 -7.06
C LYS A 182 11.94 19.65 -8.43
N THR A 183 10.99 19.42 -9.33
CA THR A 183 11.24 18.86 -10.65
C THR A 183 10.66 19.78 -11.72
N ILE A 184 11.51 20.15 -12.68
CA ILE A 184 11.14 20.99 -13.82
C ILE A 184 11.18 20.12 -15.07
N SER A 185 10.02 19.81 -15.62
CA SER A 185 9.89 19.03 -16.86
C SER A 185 9.83 19.96 -18.06
N THR A 186 10.64 19.69 -19.08
CA THR A 186 10.64 20.41 -20.36
C THR A 186 10.25 19.44 -21.48
N LEU A 187 9.12 19.73 -22.16
CA LEU A 187 8.60 18.86 -23.22
C LEU A 187 9.66 18.62 -24.30
N GLY A 188 10.03 17.34 -24.49
CA GLY A 188 11.03 16.93 -25.47
C GLY A 188 12.49 17.12 -25.04
N ALA A 189 12.77 17.64 -23.84
CA ALA A 189 14.12 17.86 -23.32
C ALA A 189 14.41 17.17 -21.97
N GLY A 190 13.44 16.46 -21.41
CA GLY A 190 13.59 15.70 -20.16
C GLY A 190 13.20 16.51 -18.92
N GLU A 191 13.73 16.08 -17.77
CA GLU A 191 13.38 16.64 -16.46
C GLU A 191 14.63 17.01 -15.66
N LEU A 192 14.53 18.08 -14.87
CA LEU A 192 15.55 18.53 -13.93
C LEU A 192 14.99 18.47 -12.52
N SER A 193 15.42 17.49 -11.72
CA SER A 193 15.08 17.39 -10.30
C SER A 193 16.23 17.91 -9.43
N PHE A 194 15.91 18.71 -8.41
CA PHE A 194 16.89 19.26 -7.48
C PHE A 194 16.32 19.40 -6.07
N PHE A 195 17.23 19.53 -5.10
CA PHE A 195 16.93 19.83 -3.71
C PHE A 195 18.13 20.52 -3.06
N GLU A 196 17.85 21.36 -2.07
CA GLU A 196 18.85 22.14 -1.34
C GLU A 196 18.86 21.78 0.15
N GLY A 197 20.05 21.65 0.73
CA GLY A 197 20.20 21.43 2.16
C GLY A 197 19.61 22.60 2.95
N LYS A 198 19.02 22.34 4.12
CA LYS A 198 18.30 23.30 4.98
C LYS A 198 17.07 24.00 4.37
N ASN A 199 16.95 24.10 3.06
CA ASN A 199 15.80 24.69 2.38
C ASN A 199 14.74 23.63 2.10
N ASP A 200 15.12 22.55 1.40
CA ASP A 200 14.21 21.44 1.06
C ASP A 200 14.36 20.24 2.01
N LEU A 201 15.53 20.11 2.66
CA LEU A 201 15.81 19.07 3.64
C LEU A 201 15.87 19.65 5.06
N PRO A 202 15.43 18.90 6.10
CA PRO A 202 15.47 19.37 7.49
C PRO A 202 16.90 19.50 8.05
N PHE A 203 17.89 18.98 7.34
CA PHE A 203 19.30 19.00 7.71
C PHE A 203 20.17 19.65 6.63
N ASP A 204 21.40 20.01 7.03
CA ASP A 204 22.44 20.44 6.10
C ASP A 204 23.14 19.21 5.51
N MET A 205 23.49 19.23 4.23
CA MET A 205 24.09 18.08 3.56
C MET A 205 25.61 18.13 3.64
N LYS A 206 26.21 17.28 4.46
CA LYS A 206 27.68 17.17 4.56
C LYS A 206 28.27 16.16 3.58
N ARG A 207 27.45 15.24 3.06
CA ARG A 207 27.92 14.16 2.18
C ARG A 207 26.82 13.64 1.27
N ILE A 208 27.18 13.37 0.02
CA ILE A 208 26.37 12.59 -0.92
C ILE A 208 27.15 11.33 -1.28
N TYR A 209 26.48 10.19 -1.33
CA TYR A 209 27.04 8.95 -1.84
C TYR A 209 25.98 8.17 -2.62
N PHE A 210 26.41 7.22 -3.45
CA PHE A 210 25.52 6.41 -4.26
C PHE A 210 25.93 4.95 -4.27
N ILE A 211 24.95 4.08 -4.41
CA ILE A 211 25.12 2.63 -4.53
C ILE A 211 24.62 2.24 -5.92
N SER A 212 25.49 1.63 -6.72
CA SER A 212 25.22 1.24 -8.10
C SER A 212 25.82 -0.12 -8.42
N LYS A 213 25.46 -0.70 -9.58
CA LYS A 213 25.93 -2.02 -10.05
C LYS A 213 25.62 -3.16 -9.07
N VAL A 214 24.54 -3.01 -8.31
CA VAL A 214 23.99 -4.09 -7.49
C VAL A 214 23.11 -4.95 -8.41
N PRO A 215 23.33 -6.28 -8.47
CA PRO A 215 22.46 -7.15 -9.25
C PRO A 215 21.00 -7.08 -8.77
N GLU A 216 20.06 -7.28 -9.70
CA GLU A 216 18.64 -7.44 -9.38
C GLU A 216 18.42 -8.60 -8.39
N GLY A 217 17.47 -8.43 -7.48
CA GLY A 217 17.15 -9.40 -6.42
C GLY A 217 18.07 -9.34 -5.20
N ILE A 218 19.15 -8.55 -5.22
CA ILE A 218 20.06 -8.43 -4.08
C ILE A 218 19.51 -7.46 -3.03
N ARG A 219 19.53 -7.91 -1.77
CA ARG A 219 19.27 -7.10 -0.59
C ARG A 219 20.56 -6.55 0.02
N ARG A 220 20.50 -5.31 0.51
CA ARG A 220 21.55 -4.62 1.28
C ARG A 220 20.91 -3.87 2.44
N GLY A 221 21.73 -3.25 3.29
CA GLY A 221 21.26 -2.48 4.45
C GLY A 221 21.52 -3.23 5.74
N TYR A 222 20.46 -3.64 6.42
CA TYR A 222 20.51 -4.37 7.69
C TYR A 222 21.21 -3.58 8.79
N HIS A 223 20.83 -2.31 8.93
CA HIS A 223 21.32 -1.45 10.00
C HIS A 223 20.36 -0.28 10.23
N ALA A 224 20.52 0.38 11.37
CA ALA A 224 19.98 1.70 11.67
C ALA A 224 21.11 2.68 11.97
N HIS A 225 20.77 3.95 12.11
CA HIS A 225 21.67 5.02 12.56
C HIS A 225 21.13 5.65 13.85
N LYS A 226 22.03 5.97 14.78
CA LYS A 226 21.67 6.62 16.06
C LYS A 226 21.34 8.09 15.84
N ASN A 227 22.16 8.78 15.04
CA ASN A 227 22.09 10.24 14.88
C ASN A 227 21.97 10.72 13.43
N LEU A 228 22.48 9.95 12.46
CA LEU A 228 22.52 10.36 11.07
C LEU A 228 21.10 10.51 10.49
N GLU A 229 20.85 11.66 9.87
CA GLU A 229 19.65 11.92 9.07
C GLU A 229 20.03 11.83 7.59
N GLN A 230 19.15 11.22 6.80
CA GLN A 230 19.44 10.92 5.40
C GLN A 230 18.23 11.17 4.52
N MET A 231 18.49 11.49 3.27
CA MET A 231 17.48 11.50 2.22
C MET A 231 17.92 10.52 1.13
N LEU A 232 17.09 9.49 0.91
CA LEU A 232 17.30 8.43 -0.08
C LEU A 232 16.40 8.71 -1.29
N PHE A 233 16.94 8.57 -2.50
CA PHE A 233 16.20 8.68 -3.76
C PHE A 233 16.82 7.81 -4.85
N CYS A 234 16.01 7.46 -5.85
CA CYS A 234 16.42 6.58 -6.95
C CYS A 234 16.31 7.34 -8.28
N PRO A 235 17.38 8.03 -8.74
CA PRO A 235 17.35 8.75 -10.01
C PRO A 235 17.24 7.83 -11.24
N TYR A 236 17.50 6.52 -11.10
CA TYR A 236 17.39 5.56 -12.18
C TYR A 236 17.12 4.15 -11.65
N GLY A 237 16.16 3.46 -12.27
CA GLY A 237 15.75 2.10 -11.94
C GLY A 237 14.76 2.02 -10.78
N ARG A 238 14.58 0.82 -10.23
CA ARG A 238 13.63 0.52 -9.16
C ARG A 238 14.30 -0.12 -7.95
N ILE A 239 14.05 0.44 -6.77
CA ILE A 239 14.59 -0.04 -5.50
C ILE A 239 13.48 -0.02 -4.45
N GLN A 240 13.25 -1.16 -3.80
CA GLN A 240 12.35 -1.24 -2.67
C GLN A 240 13.12 -0.97 -1.38
N LEU A 241 12.65 -0.01 -0.59
CA LEU A 241 13.08 0.22 0.78
C LEU A 241 12.12 -0.49 1.73
N ILE A 242 12.67 -1.19 2.72
CA ILE A 242 11.92 -1.74 3.84
C ILE A 242 12.44 -1.03 5.08
N LEU A 243 11.56 -0.27 5.73
CA LEU A 243 11.87 0.59 6.87
C LEU A 243 11.13 0.08 8.11
N GLU A 244 11.76 0.17 9.28
CA GLU A 244 11.13 -0.15 10.54
C GLU A 244 11.50 0.86 11.61
N ASP A 245 10.48 1.40 12.28
CA ASP A 245 10.56 2.29 13.44
C ASP A 245 9.78 1.68 14.62
N GLU A 246 9.51 2.47 15.66
CA GLU A 246 8.66 2.06 16.79
C GLU A 246 7.20 1.76 16.41
N ASN A 247 6.70 2.33 15.31
CA ASN A 247 5.32 2.19 14.84
C ASN A 247 5.13 0.96 13.96
N GLY A 248 6.20 0.44 13.39
CA GLY A 248 6.23 -0.85 12.72
C GLY A 248 7.06 -0.86 11.43
N ARG A 249 6.96 -1.97 10.71
CA ARG A 249 7.73 -2.24 9.50
C ARG A 249 6.89 -1.99 8.25
N GLU A 250 7.37 -1.14 7.36
CA GLU A 250 6.73 -0.77 6.12
C GLU A 250 7.71 -0.77 4.95
N GLU A 251 7.16 -0.70 3.73
CA GLU A 251 7.96 -0.72 2.51
C GLU A 251 7.51 0.37 1.53
N ILE A 252 8.44 0.92 0.77
CA ILE A 252 8.20 1.88 -0.31
C ILE A 252 9.10 1.57 -1.49
N GLU A 253 8.56 1.62 -2.70
CA GLU A 253 9.34 1.54 -3.92
C GLU A 253 9.78 2.94 -4.36
N LEU A 254 11.07 3.12 -4.58
CA LEU A 254 11.65 4.29 -5.24
C LEU A 254 11.88 3.94 -6.70
N SER A 255 10.94 4.33 -7.55
CA SER A 255 10.98 4.16 -9.01
C SER A 255 10.81 5.48 -9.79
N ASP A 256 10.40 6.54 -9.09
CA ASP A 256 10.25 7.88 -9.65
C ASP A 256 11.44 8.75 -9.16
N PRO A 257 12.23 9.34 -10.08
CA PRO A 257 13.39 10.15 -9.72
C PRO A 257 13.03 11.42 -8.95
N SER A 258 11.77 11.85 -9.00
CA SER A 258 11.25 12.99 -8.24
C SER A 258 10.82 12.63 -6.82
N ILE A 259 10.83 11.35 -6.43
CA ILE A 259 10.43 10.90 -5.10
C ILE A 259 11.66 10.57 -4.25
N GLY A 260 11.66 11.11 -3.03
CA GLY A 260 12.64 10.81 -2.00
C GLY A 260 12.00 10.38 -0.69
N ILE A 261 12.78 9.76 0.19
CA ILE A 261 12.39 9.48 1.56
C ILE A 261 13.43 10.03 2.53
N ILE A 262 12.96 10.74 3.56
CA ILE A 262 13.81 11.24 4.64
C ILE A 262 13.82 10.19 5.74
N ILE A 263 14.98 9.58 5.98
CA ILE A 263 15.22 8.72 7.12
C ILE A 263 15.80 9.58 8.24
N ASN A 264 15.00 9.80 9.27
CA ASN A 264 15.45 10.43 10.50
C ASN A 264 16.18 9.40 11.36
N LYS A 265 15.87 9.33 12.66
CA LYS A 265 16.55 8.46 13.61
C LYS A 265 15.64 8.04 14.75
N PRO A 266 15.78 6.81 15.27
CA PRO A 266 16.42 5.63 14.68
C PRO A 266 15.44 4.84 13.78
N VAL A 267 15.84 4.47 12.56
CA VAL A 267 15.02 3.64 11.67
C VAL A 267 15.89 2.54 11.06
N TRP A 268 15.45 1.29 11.21
CA TRP A 268 16.09 0.14 10.57
C TRP A 268 15.73 0.11 9.10
N ARG A 269 16.71 -0.18 8.24
CA ARG A 269 16.53 -0.15 6.79
C ARG A 269 17.13 -1.35 6.08
N GLU A 270 16.36 -1.86 5.14
CA GLU A 270 16.80 -2.77 4.09
C GLU A 270 16.46 -2.18 2.73
N MET A 271 17.26 -2.54 1.74
CA MET A 271 17.13 -2.09 0.36
C MET A 271 17.19 -3.32 -0.55
N LEU A 272 16.17 -3.54 -1.37
CA LEU A 272 16.10 -4.59 -2.38
C LEU A 272 16.14 -3.96 -3.77
N TRP A 273 17.11 -4.38 -4.60
CA TRP A 273 17.18 -3.96 -6.00
C TRP A 273 16.14 -4.74 -6.82
N LEU A 274 15.12 -4.05 -7.34
CA LEU A 274 14.04 -4.64 -8.15
C LEU A 274 14.32 -4.58 -9.65
N GLU A 275 15.40 -3.90 -10.03
CA GLU A 275 15.82 -3.74 -11.42
C GLU A 275 17.34 -3.68 -11.48
N LYS A 276 17.89 -4.23 -12.57
CA LYS A 276 19.31 -4.14 -12.86
C LYS A 276 19.70 -2.67 -13.12
N ASP A 277 20.92 -2.32 -12.75
CA ASP A 277 21.51 -1.00 -13.01
C ASP A 277 20.85 0.16 -12.22
N SER A 278 19.89 -0.12 -11.32
CA SER A 278 19.33 0.89 -10.42
C SER A 278 20.41 1.57 -9.55
N VAL A 279 20.24 2.87 -9.35
CA VAL A 279 21.14 3.71 -8.56
C VAL A 279 20.40 4.26 -7.35
N LEU A 280 20.83 3.90 -6.14
CA LEU A 280 20.36 4.56 -4.92
C LEU A 280 21.31 5.70 -4.58
N CYS A 281 20.80 6.93 -4.53
CA CYS A 281 21.52 8.09 -4.06
C CYS A 281 21.12 8.42 -2.62
N VAL A 282 22.09 8.88 -1.84
CA VAL A 282 21.90 9.23 -0.44
C VAL A 282 22.57 10.55 -0.11
N ALA A 283 21.77 11.54 0.28
CA ALA A 283 22.24 12.76 0.94
C ALA A 283 22.24 12.55 2.46
N ALA A 284 23.32 12.92 3.13
CA ALA A 284 23.55 12.61 4.54
C ALA A 284 23.90 13.87 5.33
N SER A 285 23.32 13.99 6.53
CA SER A 285 23.55 15.13 7.44
C SER A 285 24.95 15.15 8.07
N GLU A 286 25.62 14.00 8.12
CA GLU A 286 26.93 13.83 8.73
C GLU A 286 27.95 13.11 7.83
N TYR A 287 29.23 13.33 8.14
CA TYR A 287 30.33 12.53 7.61
C TYR A 287 30.22 11.06 8.05
N TYR A 288 31.05 10.19 7.48
CA TYR A 288 31.06 8.78 7.89
C TYR A 288 31.53 8.65 9.34
N ASP A 289 30.73 7.97 10.17
CA ASP A 289 31.10 7.54 11.51
C ASP A 289 30.57 6.12 11.74
N GLU A 290 31.46 5.16 11.99
CA GLU A 290 31.09 3.77 12.26
C GLU A 290 30.36 3.62 13.61
N ASN A 291 30.64 4.49 14.59
CA ASN A 291 30.02 4.42 15.91
C ASN A 291 28.52 4.76 15.90
N ASP A 292 28.07 5.43 14.83
CA ASP A 292 26.67 5.79 14.64
C ASP A 292 25.82 4.60 14.15
N TYR A 293 26.43 3.52 13.67
CA TYR A 293 25.71 2.35 13.20
C TYR A 293 25.13 1.52 14.36
N ILE A 294 23.94 0.99 14.13
CA ILE A 294 23.36 -0.13 14.88
C ILE A 294 23.21 -1.28 13.88
N ARG A 295 24.07 -2.31 13.99
CA ARG A 295 24.11 -3.45 13.04
C ARG A 295 23.41 -4.70 13.57
N ASP A 296 23.21 -4.76 14.88
CA ASP A 296 22.47 -5.84 15.51
C ASP A 296 20.99 -5.46 15.60
N TYR A 297 20.12 -6.37 15.15
CA TYR A 297 18.68 -6.10 15.09
C TYR A 297 18.05 -6.08 16.48
N ASP A 298 18.49 -6.92 17.40
CA ASP A 298 17.97 -6.96 18.77
C ASP A 298 18.43 -5.73 19.57
N GLU A 299 19.64 -5.23 19.31
CA GLU A 299 20.12 -3.94 19.79
C GLU A 299 19.22 -2.81 19.26
N PHE A 300 18.86 -2.82 17.98
CA PHE A 300 17.94 -1.85 17.40
C PHE A 300 16.56 -1.89 18.08
N LYS A 301 15.96 -3.08 18.26
CA LYS A 301 14.68 -3.22 18.96
C LYS A 301 14.76 -2.71 20.39
N THR A 302 15.85 -3.02 21.09
CA THR A 302 16.10 -2.49 22.44
C THR A 302 16.25 -0.97 22.45
N PHE A 303 16.89 -0.40 21.42
CA PHE A 303 17.14 1.04 21.30
C PHE A 303 15.85 1.83 21.11
N ILE A 304 14.94 1.34 20.26
CA ILE A 304 13.65 2.01 20.00
C ILE A 304 12.63 1.80 21.13
N SER A 305 12.74 0.72 21.91
CA SER A 305 11.86 0.48 23.08
C SER A 305 12.24 1.28 24.33
N LYS A 306 13.41 1.93 24.38
CA LYS A 306 13.92 2.64 25.57
C LYS A 306 13.59 4.13 25.63
N LYS A 307 12.95 4.69 24.61
CA LYS A 307 12.55 6.10 24.57
C LYS A 307 11.08 6.26 24.97
N ASP A 308 10.85 6.36 26.28
CA ASP A 308 9.70 7.05 26.87
C ASP A 308 10.18 8.38 27.48
#